data_AF-A0A1H8CYI0-F1
#
_entry.id   AF-A0A1H8CYI0-F1
#
_cell.length_a   1.000
_cell.length_b   1.000
_cell.length_c   1.000
_cell.angle_alpha   90.00
_cell.angle_beta   90.00
_cell.angle_gamma   90.00
#
_symmetry.space_group_name_H-M   'P 1'
#
loop_
_entity.id
_entity.type
_entity.pdbx_description
1 polymer ?
#
loop_
_entity_poly.entity_id
_entity_poly.type
_entity_poly.pdbx_seq_one_letter_code
_entity_poly.pdbx_strand_id
1 'polypeptide(L)'
;MRWIVLLACLATAGCATGSAPSASGGAGVRPVAVTLFRDTVTARMSDGGLCTGVREGRAGPWSTTLAGCPQTWPVAVLRPTGRPRLPLAPAAEAPWVTITPPDRPALGFGPRVGS
;
A
#
# COMPACT_ATOMS: atom_id res chain seq x y z
N MET A 1 -50.57 31.79 -27.89
CA MET A 1 -49.73 32.60 -26.95
C MET A 1 -49.47 31.76 -25.71
N ARG A 2 -48.18 31.48 -25.43
CA ARG A 2 -47.58 30.97 -24.18
C ARG A 2 -47.97 29.52 -23.82
N TRP A 3 -47.29 28.43 -24.20
CA TRP A 3 -45.86 28.04 -24.12
C TRP A 3 -45.12 28.50 -22.85
N ILE A 4 -44.56 27.51 -22.13
CA ILE A 4 -43.45 27.57 -21.17
C ILE A 4 -43.85 27.89 -19.72
N VAL A 5 -43.99 26.84 -18.90
CA VAL A 5 -43.37 26.69 -17.55
C VAL A 5 -43.25 25.18 -17.28
N LEU A 6 -42.46 24.44 -18.04
CA LEU A 6 -41.15 23.90 -17.64
C LEU A 6 -40.89 23.77 -16.12
N LEU A 7 -40.65 22.51 -15.73
CA LEU A 7 -39.53 22.04 -14.91
C LEU A 7 -39.18 22.81 -13.63
N ALA A 8 -39.23 22.13 -12.49
CA ALA A 8 -38.05 21.93 -11.63
C ALA A 8 -38.45 21.25 -10.31
N CYS A 9 -38.46 19.91 -10.28
CA CYS A 9 -38.35 19.15 -9.04
C CYS A 9 -37.52 17.89 -9.33
N LEU A 10 -36.32 18.07 -9.89
CA LEU A 10 -35.28 17.04 -9.82
C LEU A 10 -34.56 17.21 -8.48
N ALA A 11 -35.07 16.50 -7.48
CA ALA A 11 -34.47 16.38 -6.17
C ALA A 11 -33.15 15.59 -6.27
N THR A 12 -32.05 16.32 -6.22
CA THR A 12 -30.83 16.06 -5.44
C THR A 12 -30.67 14.64 -4.86
N ALA A 13 -30.01 13.76 -5.62
CA ALA A 13 -29.17 12.70 -5.06
C ALA A 13 -27.71 13.02 -5.45
N GLY A 14 -27.17 14.05 -4.80
CA GLY A 14 -25.74 14.34 -4.89
C GLY A 14 -24.97 13.27 -4.14
N CYS A 15 -24.48 12.25 -4.85
CA CYS A 15 -23.25 11.60 -4.43
C CYS A 15 -22.17 12.68 -4.50
N ALA A 16 -21.84 13.26 -3.35
CA ALA A 16 -20.63 14.01 -3.18
C ALA A 16 -19.48 13.04 -3.48
N THR A 17 -19.04 13.00 -4.73
CA THR A 17 -17.69 12.57 -5.10
C THR A 17 -16.77 13.56 -4.41
N GLY A 18 -16.50 13.30 -3.12
CA GLY A 18 -15.45 13.99 -2.39
C GLY A 18 -14.19 13.77 -3.18
N SER A 19 -13.72 14.81 -3.86
CA SER A 19 -12.41 14.83 -4.46
C SER A 19 -11.45 14.41 -3.36
N ALA A 20 -10.86 13.22 -3.51
CA ALA A 20 -9.75 12.81 -2.66
C ALA A 20 -8.78 14.00 -2.66
N PRO A 21 -8.35 14.49 -1.48
CA PRO A 21 -7.38 15.57 -1.46
C PRO A 21 -6.20 15.13 -2.30
N SER A 22 -6.01 15.78 -3.45
CA SER A 22 -4.80 15.65 -4.26
C SER A 22 -3.67 16.09 -3.35
N ALA A 23 -3.00 15.11 -2.74
CA ALA A 23 -1.88 15.36 -1.85
C ALA A 23 -0.82 16.10 -2.67
N SER A 24 -0.75 17.40 -2.39
CA SER A 24 0.19 18.34 -2.97
C SER A 24 1.61 17.81 -2.77
N GLY A 25 2.44 18.02 -3.79
CA GLY A 25 3.83 17.57 -3.82
C GLY A 25 4.59 17.93 -2.53
N GLY A 26 5.09 16.90 -1.86
CA GLY A 26 5.91 17.01 -0.67
C GLY A 26 6.33 15.60 -0.27
N ALA A 27 7.61 15.26 -0.46
CA ALA A 27 8.24 13.98 -0.10
C ALA A 27 7.29 12.76 -0.09
N GLY A 28 7.02 12.19 -1.27
CA GLY A 28 6.03 11.10 -1.44
C GLY A 28 6.05 10.03 -0.34
N VAL A 29 4.84 9.53 -0.01
CA VAL A 29 4.58 8.52 1.03
C VAL A 29 5.57 7.36 0.90
N ARG A 30 6.17 6.91 2.01
CA ARG A 30 7.17 5.82 2.01
C ARG A 30 6.97 4.84 3.16
N PRO A 31 7.37 3.57 3.02
CA PRO A 31 7.40 2.64 4.15
C PRO A 31 8.42 3.10 5.20
N VAL A 32 7.99 3.21 6.46
CA VAL A 32 8.84 3.56 7.61
C VAL A 32 9.06 2.38 8.56
N ALA A 33 8.23 1.34 8.48
CA ALA A 33 8.47 0.07 9.14
C ALA A 33 7.85 -1.06 8.33
N VAL A 34 8.61 -2.14 8.11
CA VAL A 34 8.13 -3.33 7.41
C VAL A 34 8.27 -4.52 8.36
N THR A 35 7.23 -5.34 8.45
CA THR A 35 7.25 -6.58 9.21
C THR A 35 6.82 -7.72 8.31
N LEU A 36 7.63 -8.78 8.28
CA LEU A 36 7.32 -10.02 7.59
C LEU A 36 6.78 -11.04 8.59
N PHE A 37 5.65 -11.64 8.26
CA PHE A 37 5.06 -12.78 8.93
C PHE A 37 5.17 -14.00 8.01
N ARG A 38 4.68 -15.15 8.46
CA ARG A 38 4.66 -16.38 7.67
C ARG A 38 3.97 -16.21 6.31
N ASP A 39 2.77 -15.63 6.33
CA ASP A 39 1.89 -15.54 5.16
C ASP A 39 1.43 -14.10 4.86
N THR A 40 1.97 -13.11 5.58
CA THR A 40 1.65 -11.71 5.36
C THR A 40 2.89 -10.83 5.47
N VAL A 41 2.82 -9.67 4.83
CA VAL A 41 3.78 -8.59 4.96
C VAL A 41 3.01 -7.31 5.27
N THR A 42 3.43 -6.59 6.30
CA THR A 42 2.81 -5.31 6.67
C THR A 42 3.82 -4.19 6.50
N ALA A 43 3.38 -3.08 5.93
CA ALA A 43 4.16 -1.85 5.83
C ALA A 43 3.40 -0.72 6.53
N ARG A 44 4.03 -0.11 7.54
CA ARG A 44 3.59 1.18 8.07
C ARG A 44 4.18 2.27 7.19
N MET A 45 3.33 3.11 6.67
CA MET A 45 3.66 4.20 5.76
C MET A 45 3.92 5.49 6.55
N SER A 46 4.63 6.44 5.95
CA SER A 46 5.02 7.71 6.59
C SER A 46 3.84 8.63 6.90
N ASP A 47 2.72 8.44 6.22
CA ASP A 47 1.42 9.12 6.47
C ASP A 47 0.63 8.47 7.61
N GLY A 48 1.15 7.41 8.24
CA GLY A 48 0.50 6.66 9.31
C GLY A 48 -0.33 5.48 8.83
N GLY A 49 -0.53 5.31 7.51
CA GLY A 49 -1.26 4.17 6.95
C GLY A 49 -0.59 2.83 7.28
N LEU A 50 -1.40 1.80 7.54
CA LEU A 50 -0.92 0.42 7.68
C LEU A 50 -1.45 -0.39 6.50
N CYS A 51 -0.55 -0.80 5.62
CA CYS A 51 -0.89 -1.59 4.46
C CYS A 51 -0.40 -3.03 4.60
N THR A 52 -1.17 -3.97 4.06
CA THR A 52 -0.93 -5.41 4.25
C THR A 52 -0.99 -6.14 2.92
N GLY A 53 0.03 -6.96 2.65
CA GLY A 53 0.03 -7.93 1.57
C GLY A 53 -0.15 -9.33 2.13
N VAL A 54 -0.99 -10.14 1.47
CA VAL A 54 -1.27 -11.52 1.87
C VAL A 54 -0.73 -12.47 0.81
N ARG A 55 -0.17 -13.57 1.28
CA ARG A 55 0.34 -14.65 0.45
C ARG A 55 -0.83 -15.52 -0.05
N GLU A 56 -0.93 -15.69 -1.36
CA GLU A 56 -1.96 -16.55 -1.96
C GLU A 56 -1.54 -18.03 -2.04
N GLY A 57 -0.23 -18.31 -2.07
CA GLY A 57 0.35 -19.66 -2.18
C GLY A 57 0.98 -20.19 -0.89
N ARG A 58 1.51 -21.43 -0.91
CA ARG A 58 2.05 -22.09 0.31
C ARG A 58 3.57 -22.30 0.34
N ALA A 59 4.26 -22.33 -0.80
CA ALA A 59 5.69 -22.64 -0.85
C ALA A 59 6.50 -21.57 -1.60
N GLY A 60 7.76 -21.38 -1.18
CA GLY A 60 8.73 -20.52 -1.85
C GLY A 60 8.47 -19.00 -1.79
N PRO A 61 9.31 -18.23 -2.51
CA PRO A 61 9.11 -16.80 -2.74
C PRO A 61 7.73 -16.50 -3.32
N TRP A 62 7.21 -15.31 -3.04
CA TRP A 62 5.87 -14.93 -3.48
C TRP A 62 5.74 -13.43 -3.66
N SER A 63 4.74 -13.01 -4.44
CA SER A 63 4.45 -11.60 -4.70
C SER A 63 2.96 -11.30 -4.45
N THR A 64 2.66 -10.06 -4.12
CA THR A 64 1.30 -9.56 -3.87
C THR A 64 1.25 -8.05 -4.05
N THR A 65 0.09 -7.44 -3.79
CA THR A 65 -0.08 -5.99 -3.67
C THR A 65 -0.49 -5.66 -2.23
N LEU A 66 0.02 -4.55 -1.68
CA LEU A 66 -0.47 -4.08 -0.38
C LEU A 66 -1.90 -3.54 -0.51
N ALA A 67 -2.81 -4.12 0.26
CA ALA A 67 -4.15 -3.59 0.50
C ALA A 67 -4.14 -2.57 1.65
N GLY A 68 -5.08 -1.63 1.64
CA GLY A 68 -5.22 -0.56 2.65
C GLY A 68 -4.32 0.66 2.43
N CYS A 69 -3.52 0.67 1.36
CA CYS A 69 -2.74 1.83 0.93
C CYS A 69 -3.57 2.76 0.02
N PRO A 70 -3.33 4.09 0.05
CA PRO A 70 -3.97 5.02 -0.88
C PRO A 70 -3.64 4.78 -2.37
N GLN A 71 -2.49 4.16 -2.64
CA GLN A 71 -2.02 3.81 -3.97
C GLN A 71 -1.71 2.32 -4.05
N THR A 72 -1.44 1.80 -5.25
CA THR A 72 -0.99 0.42 -5.46
C THR A 72 0.49 0.28 -5.12
N TRP A 73 0.83 -0.64 -4.23
CA TRP A 73 2.21 -0.94 -3.83
C TRP A 73 2.51 -2.43 -4.04
N PRO A 74 3.09 -2.82 -5.19
CA PRO A 74 3.54 -4.19 -5.41
C PRO A 74 4.63 -4.59 -4.41
N VAL A 75 4.58 -5.85 -3.97
CA VAL A 75 5.53 -6.43 -3.02
C VAL A 75 5.99 -7.79 -3.51
N ALA A 76 7.29 -8.05 -3.41
CA ALA A 76 7.85 -9.39 -3.57
C ALA A 76 8.56 -9.80 -2.29
N VAL A 77 8.21 -10.98 -1.77
CA VAL A 77 8.89 -11.67 -0.68
C VAL A 77 9.82 -12.69 -1.29
N LEU A 78 11.10 -12.32 -1.41
CA LEU A 78 12.17 -13.12 -1.99
C LEU A 78 12.65 -14.23 -1.05
N ARG A 79 12.58 -13.97 0.27
CA ARG A 79 12.94 -14.93 1.32
C ARG A 79 11.84 -15.01 2.38
N PRO A 80 10.96 -16.01 2.30
CA PRO A 80 9.93 -16.24 3.32
C PRO A 80 10.54 -16.54 4.70
N THR A 81 9.75 -16.33 5.75
CA THR A 81 10.15 -16.64 7.13
C THR A 81 9.19 -17.62 7.79
N GLY A 82 9.71 -18.48 8.66
CA GLY A 82 8.91 -19.28 9.59
C GLY A 82 8.67 -18.59 10.93
N ARG A 83 9.26 -17.41 11.17
CA ARG A 83 9.10 -16.68 12.44
C ARG A 83 7.67 -16.12 12.54
N PRO A 84 7.06 -16.12 13.73
CA PRO A 84 5.75 -15.51 13.93
C PRO A 84 5.72 -14.02 13.59
N ARG A 85 6.84 -13.31 13.80
CA ARG A 85 6.99 -11.89 13.48
C ARG A 85 8.46 -11.57 13.24
N LEU A 86 8.76 -10.98 12.09
CA LEU A 86 10.11 -10.59 11.71
C LEU A 86 10.13 -9.11 11.26
N PRO A 87 10.48 -8.18 12.17
CA PRO A 87 10.72 -6.79 11.80
C PRO A 87 11.90 -6.68 10.83
N LEU A 88 11.73 -5.90 9.77
CA LEU A 88 12.74 -5.64 8.77
C LEU A 88 13.29 -4.21 8.87
N ALA A 89 14.49 -4.01 8.35
CA ALA A 89 15.14 -2.72 8.13
C ALA A 89 15.50 -2.56 6.64
N PRO A 90 15.73 -1.32 6.16
CA PRO A 90 16.22 -1.10 4.80
C PRO A 90 17.48 -1.93 4.51
N ALA A 91 17.50 -2.59 3.36
CA ALA A 91 18.61 -3.44 2.91
C ALA A 91 18.83 -3.21 1.41
N ALA A 92 20.00 -2.68 1.06
CA ALA A 92 20.40 -2.48 -0.34
C ALA A 92 20.84 -3.79 -1.00
N GLU A 93 21.57 -4.61 -0.25
CA GLU A 93 22.07 -5.90 -0.73
C GLU A 93 21.23 -7.05 -0.18
N ALA A 94 20.93 -8.01 -1.06
CA ALA A 94 20.20 -9.21 -0.72
C ALA A 94 18.96 -8.90 0.17
N PRO A 95 17.94 -8.18 -0.34
CA PRO A 95 16.70 -7.98 0.39
C PRO A 95 15.96 -9.32 0.58
N TRP A 96 15.11 -9.36 1.61
CA TRP A 96 14.15 -10.43 1.82
C TRP A 96 12.77 -10.05 1.27
N VAL A 97 12.46 -8.76 1.34
CA VAL A 97 11.22 -8.17 0.82
C VAL A 97 11.60 -6.95 -0.03
N THR A 98 10.99 -6.81 -1.19
CA THR A 98 11.00 -5.57 -1.97
C THR A 98 9.61 -4.98 -2.02
N ILE A 99 9.51 -3.67 -1.83
CA ILE A 99 8.27 -2.91 -1.97
C ILE A 99 8.49 -1.88 -3.07
N THR A 100 7.66 -1.88 -4.11
CA THR A 100 7.77 -0.96 -5.25
C THR A 100 6.80 0.19 -5.07
N PRO A 101 7.28 1.43 -4.86
CA PRO A 101 6.44 2.61 -4.91
C PRO A 101 5.93 2.85 -6.34
N PRO A 102 4.81 3.55 -6.54
CA PRO A 102 4.28 3.82 -7.88
C PRO A 102 5.23 4.65 -8.75
N ASP A 103 5.95 5.61 -8.16
CA ASP A 103 6.76 6.59 -8.89
C ASP A 103 8.27 6.45 -8.63
N ARG A 104 8.73 5.36 -8.01
CA ARG A 104 10.14 5.20 -7.61
C ARG A 104 10.63 3.76 -7.79
N PRO A 105 11.96 3.54 -7.82
CA PRO A 105 12.53 2.21 -7.80
C PRO A 105 12.12 1.40 -6.56
N ALA A 106 12.18 0.08 -6.68
CA ALA A 106 11.89 -0.84 -5.59
C ALA A 106 12.81 -0.60 -4.39
N LEU A 107 12.22 -0.63 -3.19
CA LEU A 107 12.90 -0.49 -1.92
C LEU A 107 13.11 -1.88 -1.30
N GLY A 108 14.36 -2.20 -0.96
CA GLY A 108 14.73 -3.47 -0.33
C GLY A 108 14.68 -3.42 1.19
N PHE A 109 14.21 -4.51 1.81
CA PHE A 109 14.13 -4.70 3.26
C PHE A 109 14.62 -6.09 3.67
N GLY A 110 15.39 -6.16 4.75
CA GLY A 110 15.97 -7.39 5.30
C GLY A 110 15.89 -7.45 6.83
N PRO A 111 16.19 -8.61 7.45
CA PRO A 111 16.21 -8.75 8.91
C PRO A 111 17.10 -7.70 9.57
N ARG A 112 16.67 -7.17 10.71
CA ARG A 112 17.55 -6.34 11.54
C ARG A 112 18.73 -7.18 12.02
N VAL A 113 19.94 -6.72 11.77
CA VAL A 113 21.15 -7.35 12.32
C VAL A 113 21.19 -7.01 13.82
N GLY A 114 21.15 -8.01 14.69
CA GLY A 114 21.24 -7.84 16.16
C GLY A 114 19.98 -8.14 16.97
N SER A 115 19.13 -9.11 16.56
CA SER A 115 18.02 -9.63 17.38
C SER A 115 18.27 -11.03 17.91
#